data_AF-A0A3N5I2X5-F1
#
_entry.id   AF-A0A3N5I2X5-F1
#
_cell.length_a   1.000
_cell.length_b   1.000
_cell.length_c   1.000
_cell.angle_alpha   90.00
_cell.angle_beta   90.00
_cell.angle_gamma   90.00
#
_symmetry.space_group_name_H-M   'P 1'
#
loop_
_entity.id
_entity.type
_entity.pdbx_description
1 polymer ?
#
loop_
_entity_poly.entity_id
_entity_poly.type
_entity_poly.pdbx_seq_one_letter_code
_entity_poly.pdbx_strand_id
1 'polypeptide(L)'
;MKKEMLINVAQPEESRIAIMEDNRLDELFIERKSVEAYAGNIYRGRIVNLEPSIQAAFVDFGVGRNGFLHISDVEPQYFRQGGYDPVEIMRESDEMAQRSAEKARETGRGSKTAFKGGRPRNKPPIQEVLKRGDEVLVQVIKEGIGTKGPTLSTYISIPGRYLVLMPALARVGVSRKIEDEDDRKRLRRCLLAINPPKGLGFIVRTAGALRKEEELERDMEYLLRLWKSIVKRIEATTEPGPIYEESDMIIKTIRDVLSSDIDVIYIDEKEAYEKTREFLQMVMPQFVDHLKLYEARQLLFHKYKLEEEIAKINQRKVDLPGGGSIVIDATEALVAIDVNSGNFRGGSDSADENAFRLNMVAAKEIARQLRLRDLGGVIVNDFIDMRRESHRRKVERALRDA
;
A
#
# COMPACT_ATOMS: atom_id res chain seq x y z
N MET A 1 11.35 23.60 -3.04
CA MET A 1 12.12 22.54 -3.71
C MET A 1 11.29 22.11 -4.89
N LYS A 2 11.89 21.99 -6.07
CA LYS A 2 11.11 21.65 -7.27
C LYS A 2 11.00 20.13 -7.32
N LYS A 3 9.79 19.59 -7.30
CA LYS A 3 9.57 18.14 -7.46
C LYS A 3 8.85 17.81 -8.74
N GLU A 4 9.35 16.82 -9.46
CA GLU A 4 8.81 16.37 -10.73
C GLU A 4 8.60 14.86 -10.71
N MET A 5 7.44 14.40 -11.17
CA MET A 5 7.15 12.98 -11.38
C MET A 5 7.33 12.66 -12.86
N LEU A 6 8.17 11.69 -13.18
CA LEU A 6 8.51 11.27 -14.54
C LEU A 6 8.03 9.84 -14.76
N ILE A 7 7.07 9.65 -15.65
CA ILE A 7 6.48 8.35 -15.97
C ILE A 7 6.94 7.94 -17.37
N ASN A 8 7.75 6.90 -17.42
CA ASN A 8 8.31 6.31 -18.63
C ASN A 8 7.67 4.94 -18.88
N VAL A 9 6.75 4.89 -19.84
CA VAL A 9 5.95 3.71 -20.18
C VAL A 9 5.88 3.46 -21.69
N ALA A 10 6.56 4.28 -22.49
CA ALA A 10 6.71 4.06 -23.92
C ALA A 10 7.36 2.70 -24.29
N GLN A 11 8.11 2.08 -23.38
CA GLN A 11 8.66 0.74 -23.58
C GLN A 11 7.67 -0.31 -23.08
N PRO A 12 7.26 -1.28 -23.93
CA PRO A 12 6.23 -2.23 -23.56
C PRO A 12 6.69 -3.27 -22.53
N GLU A 13 7.99 -3.44 -22.27
CA GLU A 13 8.52 -4.47 -21.36
C GLU A 13 8.54 -4.03 -19.89
N GLU A 14 8.67 -2.73 -19.65
CA GLU A 14 8.90 -2.16 -18.33
C GLU A 14 8.25 -0.77 -18.22
N SER A 15 7.49 -0.58 -17.16
CA SER A 15 6.95 0.71 -16.74
C SER A 15 7.83 1.26 -15.63
N ARG A 16 8.24 2.53 -15.72
CA ARG A 16 9.13 3.17 -14.75
C ARG A 16 8.57 4.52 -14.32
N ILE A 17 8.59 4.80 -13.03
CA ILE A 17 8.17 6.09 -12.46
C ILE A 17 9.27 6.60 -11.55
N ALA A 18 9.80 7.77 -11.86
CA ALA A 18 10.83 8.44 -11.07
C ALA A 18 10.26 9.71 -10.43
N ILE A 19 10.57 9.93 -9.16
CA ILE A 19 10.30 11.18 -8.47
C ILE A 19 11.62 11.92 -8.31
N MET A 20 11.68 13.11 -8.89
CA MET A 20 12.83 13.99 -8.83
C MET A 20 12.62 15.05 -7.78
N GLU A 21 13.65 15.34 -7.00
CA GLU A 21 13.72 16.50 -6.12
C GLU A 21 15.01 17.28 -6.44
N ASP A 22 14.86 18.56 -6.83
CA ASP A 22 15.99 19.45 -7.17
C ASP A 22 17.01 18.82 -8.16
N ASN A 23 16.49 18.15 -9.21
CA ASN A 23 17.23 17.41 -10.24
C ASN A 23 17.97 16.14 -9.75
N ARG A 24 17.60 15.59 -8.60
CA ARG A 24 18.14 14.32 -8.09
C ARG A 24 17.02 13.30 -7.95
N LEU A 25 17.27 12.04 -8.31
CA LEU A 25 16.30 10.96 -8.11
C LEU A 25 16.06 10.74 -6.61
N ASP A 26 14.83 10.87 -6.15
CA ASP A 26 14.45 10.61 -4.76
C ASP A 26 13.76 9.25 -4.59
N GLU A 27 12.83 8.92 -5.49
CA GLU A 27 12.12 7.64 -5.50
C GLU A 27 12.06 7.06 -6.92
N LEU A 28 12.04 5.72 -7.01
CA LEU A 28 11.96 4.99 -8.27
C LEU A 28 11.05 3.78 -8.10
N PHE A 29 10.03 3.69 -8.95
CA PHE A 29 9.14 2.55 -9.07
C PHE A 29 9.34 1.90 -10.43
N ILE A 30 9.52 0.58 -10.44
CA ILE A 30 9.73 -0.21 -11.65
C ILE A 30 8.78 -1.39 -11.62
N GLU A 31 8.02 -1.58 -12.69
CA GLU A 31 7.18 -2.75 -12.92
C GLU A 31 7.55 -3.37 -14.26
N ARG A 32 7.91 -4.65 -14.25
CA ARG A 32 8.23 -5.42 -15.46
C ARG A 32 7.05 -6.28 -15.84
N LYS A 33 6.64 -6.25 -17.10
CA LYS A 33 5.51 -7.08 -17.58
C LYS A 33 5.76 -8.58 -17.45
N SER A 34 7.03 -9.01 -17.40
CA SER A 34 7.40 -10.42 -17.20
C SER A 34 7.15 -10.95 -15.80
N VAL A 35 6.90 -10.07 -14.82
CA VAL A 35 6.62 -10.44 -13.43
C VAL A 35 5.14 -10.17 -13.17
N GLU A 36 4.32 -11.21 -13.25
CA GLU A 36 2.90 -11.09 -12.92
C GLU A 36 2.73 -10.80 -11.42
N ALA A 37 2.30 -9.58 -11.10
CA ALA A 37 1.85 -9.20 -9.78
C ALA A 37 0.32 -9.32 -9.72
N TYR A 38 -0.17 -10.20 -8.85
CA TYR A 38 -1.59 -10.43 -8.65
C TYR A 38 -2.13 -9.73 -7.40
N ALA A 39 -1.27 -9.25 -6.50
CA ALA A 39 -1.66 -8.63 -5.25
C ALA A 39 -2.58 -7.43 -5.51
N GLY A 40 -3.75 -7.44 -4.87
CA GLY A 40 -4.81 -6.46 -5.09
C GLY A 40 -5.83 -6.87 -6.15
N ASN A 41 -5.47 -7.75 -7.10
CA ASN A 41 -6.38 -8.21 -8.15
C ASN A 41 -7.51 -9.06 -7.56
N ILE A 42 -8.67 -8.98 -8.20
CA ILE A 42 -9.89 -9.71 -7.85
C ILE A 42 -10.17 -10.71 -8.96
N TYR A 43 -10.46 -11.94 -8.57
CA TYR A 43 -10.74 -13.05 -9.46
C TYR A 43 -12.03 -13.75 -9.07
N ARG A 44 -12.72 -14.29 -10.08
CA ARG A 44 -13.65 -15.40 -9.86
C ARG A 44 -12.81 -16.67 -9.81
N GLY A 45 -13.04 -17.48 -8.79
CA GLY A 45 -12.34 -18.73 -8.58
C GLY A 45 -13.31 -19.87 -8.27
N ARG A 46 -12.78 -21.10 -8.33
CA ARG A 46 -13.49 -22.34 -8.05
C ARG A 46 -12.74 -23.13 -6.99
N ILE A 47 -13.44 -23.61 -5.98
CA ILE A 47 -12.84 -24.46 -4.93
C ILE A 47 -12.42 -25.79 -5.56
N VAL A 48 -11.13 -26.13 -5.48
CA VAL A 48 -10.60 -27.38 -6.02
C VAL A 48 -10.34 -28.43 -4.94
N ASN A 49 -9.97 -28.00 -3.73
CA ASN A 49 -9.74 -28.88 -2.59
C ASN A 49 -10.02 -28.15 -1.26
N LEU A 50 -10.32 -28.91 -0.21
CA LEU A 50 -10.52 -28.43 1.16
C LEU A 50 -9.57 -29.16 2.09
N GLU A 51 -8.95 -28.43 3.01
CA GLU A 51 -8.08 -28.98 4.06
C GLU A 51 -8.62 -28.60 5.44
N PRO A 52 -9.46 -29.45 6.07
CA PRO A 52 -10.04 -29.19 7.39
C PRO A 52 -8.98 -29.05 8.50
N SER A 53 -7.85 -29.73 8.38
CA SER A 53 -6.76 -29.72 9.37
C SER A 53 -6.20 -28.31 9.61
N ILE A 54 -6.17 -27.49 8.55
CA ILE A 54 -5.69 -26.10 8.57
C ILE A 54 -6.82 -25.10 8.30
N GLN A 55 -8.08 -25.56 8.31
CA GLN A 55 -9.28 -24.75 8.07
C GLN A 55 -9.18 -23.87 6.81
N ALA A 56 -8.75 -24.46 5.70
CA ALA A 56 -8.53 -23.73 4.45
C ALA A 56 -9.10 -24.45 3.21
N ALA A 57 -9.25 -23.68 2.13
CA ALA A 57 -9.62 -24.14 0.81
C ALA A 57 -8.55 -23.74 -0.21
N PHE A 58 -8.33 -24.58 -1.21
CA PHE A 58 -7.54 -24.26 -2.39
C PHE A 58 -8.48 -23.83 -3.51
N VAL A 59 -8.15 -22.70 -4.14
CA VAL A 59 -8.98 -22.06 -5.15
C VAL A 59 -8.21 -22.01 -6.47
N ASP A 60 -8.78 -22.56 -7.54
CA ASP A 60 -8.33 -22.26 -8.89
C ASP A 60 -8.98 -20.96 -9.35
N PHE A 61 -8.16 -19.99 -9.74
CA PHE A 61 -8.60 -18.67 -10.17
C PHE A 61 -7.97 -18.26 -11.51
N GLY A 62 -7.47 -19.23 -12.27
CA GLY A 62 -7.06 -19.04 -13.67
C GLY A 62 -5.60 -18.62 -13.91
N VAL A 63 -4.75 -18.58 -12.87
CA VAL A 63 -3.33 -18.16 -13.00
C VAL A 63 -2.31 -19.32 -13.00
N GLY A 64 -2.78 -20.55 -13.21
CA GLY A 64 -1.92 -21.74 -13.30
C GLY A 64 -1.44 -22.33 -11.96
N ARG A 65 -1.71 -21.68 -10.82
CA ARG A 65 -1.50 -22.21 -9.47
C ARG A 65 -2.69 -21.91 -8.57
N ASN A 66 -2.99 -22.86 -7.67
CA ASN A 66 -4.08 -22.68 -6.72
C ASN A 66 -3.72 -21.65 -5.65
N GLY A 67 -4.66 -20.78 -5.31
CA GLY A 67 -4.55 -19.86 -4.19
C GLY A 67 -5.02 -20.50 -2.89
N PHE A 68 -4.54 -19.96 -1.78
CA PHE A 68 -4.84 -20.43 -0.43
C PHE A 68 -5.87 -19.51 0.25
N LEU A 69 -7.05 -20.01 0.58
CA LEU A 69 -8.13 -19.27 1.23
C LEU A 69 -8.44 -19.88 2.61
N HIS A 70 -8.07 -19.17 3.68
CA HIS A 70 -8.35 -19.61 5.06
C HIS A 70 -9.75 -19.17 5.52
N ILE A 71 -10.41 -19.93 6.41
CA ILE A 71 -11.75 -19.62 6.92
C ILE A 71 -11.86 -18.21 7.52
N SER A 72 -10.79 -17.66 8.12
CA SER A 72 -10.75 -16.28 8.63
C SER A 72 -11.01 -15.22 7.57
N ASP A 73 -10.77 -15.57 6.31
CA ASP A 73 -10.85 -14.71 5.15
C ASP A 73 -12.03 -15.06 4.23
N VAL A 74 -12.90 -15.97 4.67
CA VAL A 74 -14.22 -16.23 4.05
C VAL A 74 -15.28 -15.34 4.69
N GLU A 75 -16.05 -14.67 3.84
CA GLU A 75 -17.16 -13.80 4.22
C GLU A 75 -18.38 -14.59 4.68
N PRO A 76 -19.17 -14.05 5.62
CA PRO A 76 -20.32 -14.75 6.15
C PRO A 76 -21.37 -15.11 5.10
N GLN A 77 -21.48 -14.35 4.02
CA GLN A 77 -22.43 -14.65 2.94
C GLN A 77 -22.25 -16.05 2.33
N TYR A 78 -21.02 -16.56 2.31
CA TYR A 78 -20.72 -17.92 1.85
C TYR A 78 -21.20 -19.00 2.84
N PHE A 79 -21.45 -18.66 4.11
CA PHE A 79 -21.88 -19.63 5.13
C PHE A 79 -23.28 -20.18 4.84
N ARG A 80 -24.09 -19.46 4.04
CA ARG A 80 -25.39 -19.94 3.55
C ARG A 80 -25.30 -21.25 2.78
N GLN A 81 -24.18 -21.51 2.10
CA GLN A 81 -23.95 -22.77 1.38
C GLN A 81 -23.93 -23.99 2.33
N GLY A 82 -23.56 -23.76 3.59
CA GLY A 82 -23.61 -24.72 4.69
C GLY A 82 -24.91 -24.74 5.49
N GLY A 83 -25.92 -23.94 5.12
CA GLY A 83 -27.16 -23.82 5.87
C GLY A 83 -27.11 -22.87 7.07
N TYR A 84 -26.02 -22.12 7.24
CA TYR A 84 -25.88 -21.12 8.29
C TYR A 84 -26.50 -19.78 7.89
N ASP A 85 -27.21 -19.12 8.82
CA ASP A 85 -27.67 -17.74 8.62
C ASP A 85 -26.54 -16.74 8.95
N PRO A 86 -26.03 -15.97 7.96
CA PRO A 86 -25.00 -14.96 8.20
C PRO A 86 -25.44 -13.87 9.17
N VAL A 87 -26.74 -13.55 9.19
CA VAL A 87 -27.29 -12.50 10.06
C VAL A 87 -27.22 -12.95 11.52
N GLU A 88 -27.56 -14.22 11.79
CA GLU A 88 -27.49 -14.81 13.12
C GLU A 88 -26.04 -14.88 13.62
N ILE A 89 -25.12 -15.39 12.81
CA ILE A 89 -23.69 -15.47 13.16
C ILE A 89 -23.10 -14.10 13.48
N MET A 90 -23.45 -13.08 12.69
CA MET A 90 -23.00 -11.72 12.96
C MET A 90 -23.60 -11.15 14.24
N ARG A 91 -24.89 -11.39 14.50
CA ARG A 91 -25.56 -10.97 15.75
C ARG A 91 -24.89 -11.59 16.97
N GLU A 92 -24.62 -12.89 16.96
CA GLU A 92 -23.93 -13.59 18.04
C GLU A 92 -22.51 -13.04 18.27
N SER A 93 -21.77 -12.80 17.19
CA SER A 93 -20.44 -12.21 17.26
C SER A 93 -20.46 -10.81 17.86
N ASP A 94 -21.45 -9.99 17.51
CA ASP A 94 -21.63 -8.64 18.04
C ASP A 94 -22.01 -8.66 19.52
N GLU A 95 -22.90 -9.55 19.95
CA GLU A 95 -23.25 -9.76 21.36
C GLU A 95 -22.05 -10.20 22.18
N MET A 96 -21.22 -11.11 21.66
CA MET A 96 -19.99 -11.54 22.31
C MET A 96 -18.98 -10.40 22.43
N ALA A 97 -18.87 -9.55 21.40
CA ALA A 97 -18.02 -8.36 21.44
C ALA A 97 -18.51 -7.36 22.50
N GLN A 98 -19.82 -7.18 22.67
CA GLN A 98 -20.41 -6.36 23.72
C GLN A 98 -20.07 -6.88 25.12
N ARG A 99 -20.32 -8.17 25.38
CA ARG A 99 -19.99 -8.81 26.66
C ARG A 99 -18.49 -8.70 26.99
N SER A 100 -17.63 -8.86 25.98
CA SER A 100 -16.18 -8.71 26.14
C SER A 100 -15.79 -7.27 26.54
N ALA A 101 -16.42 -6.27 25.92
CA ALA A 101 -16.15 -4.87 26.20
C ALA A 101 -16.68 -4.42 27.57
N GLU A 102 -17.84 -4.93 27.99
CA GLU A 102 -18.40 -4.72 29.33
C GLU A 102 -17.45 -5.27 30.39
N LYS A 103 -17.00 -6.53 30.24
CA LYS A 103 -16.01 -7.13 31.13
C LYS A 103 -14.68 -6.36 31.15
N ALA A 104 -14.25 -5.79 30.03
CA ALA A 104 -13.04 -4.96 29.96
C ALA A 104 -13.21 -3.61 30.68
N ARG A 105 -14.44 -3.05 30.73
CA ARG A 105 -14.76 -1.85 31.50
C ARG A 105 -14.69 -2.12 32.99
N GLU A 106 -15.21 -3.27 33.43
CA GLU A 106 -15.20 -3.69 34.83
C GLU A 106 -13.78 -4.04 35.33
N THR A 107 -13.05 -4.84 34.55
CA THR A 107 -11.74 -5.38 34.96
C THR A 107 -10.56 -4.45 34.64
N GLY A 108 -10.79 -3.41 33.84
CA GLY A 108 -9.73 -2.53 33.34
C GLY A 108 -8.77 -3.20 32.33
N ARG A 109 -8.98 -4.46 31.95
CA ARG A 109 -8.13 -5.21 31.02
C ARG A 109 -8.85 -5.46 29.70
N GLY A 110 -8.21 -5.07 28.59
CA GLY A 110 -8.72 -5.26 27.23
C GLY A 110 -9.44 -4.03 26.65
N SER A 111 -9.98 -4.19 25.44
CA SER A 111 -10.70 -3.12 24.75
C SER A 111 -12.05 -2.83 25.40
N LYS A 112 -12.24 -1.61 25.90
CA LYS A 112 -13.52 -1.12 26.46
C LYS A 112 -14.57 -0.80 25.39
N THR A 113 -14.21 -0.95 24.12
CA THR A 113 -15.04 -0.62 22.96
C THR A 113 -15.41 -1.92 22.25
N ALA A 114 -16.72 -2.18 22.15
CA ALA A 114 -17.26 -3.26 21.32
C ALA A 114 -17.34 -2.78 19.87
N PHE A 115 -16.71 -3.52 18.96
CA PHE A 115 -16.77 -3.23 17.53
C PHE A 115 -17.79 -4.14 16.87
N LYS A 116 -18.99 -3.60 16.61
CA LYS A 116 -20.06 -4.30 15.88
C LYS A 116 -19.79 -4.37 14.37
N GLY A 117 -20.32 -5.39 13.69
CA GLY A 117 -20.23 -5.56 12.24
C GLY A 117 -18.80 -5.81 11.72
N GLY A 118 -17.97 -6.46 12.54
CA GLY A 118 -16.64 -6.92 12.15
C GLY A 118 -16.66 -8.28 11.45
N ARG A 119 -15.48 -8.85 11.17
CA ARG A 119 -15.39 -10.27 10.81
C ARG A 119 -15.88 -11.10 12.00
N PRO A 120 -16.73 -12.13 11.79
CA PRO A 120 -17.26 -12.91 12.90
C PRO A 120 -16.12 -13.62 13.63
N ARG A 121 -16.19 -13.64 14.96
CA ARG A 121 -15.17 -14.26 15.82
C ARG A 121 -15.25 -15.79 15.79
N ASN A 122 -16.46 -16.32 15.79
CA ASN A 122 -16.69 -17.75 15.70
C ASN A 122 -17.17 -18.06 14.27
N LYS A 123 -16.44 -18.91 13.56
CA LYS A 123 -16.76 -19.29 12.19
C LYS A 123 -17.01 -20.80 12.16
N PRO A 124 -18.01 -21.27 11.39
CA PRO A 124 -18.19 -22.69 11.18
C PRO A 124 -16.95 -23.31 10.51
N PRO A 125 -16.72 -24.62 10.67
CA PRO A 125 -15.63 -25.31 10.00
C PRO A 125 -15.69 -25.16 8.47
N ILE A 126 -14.53 -25.01 7.83
CA ILE A 126 -14.45 -24.72 6.39
C ILE A 126 -15.21 -25.73 5.51
N GLN A 127 -15.20 -27.01 5.88
CA GLN A 127 -15.86 -28.10 5.15
C GLN A 127 -17.39 -28.09 5.27
N GLU A 128 -17.93 -27.36 6.23
CA GLU A 128 -19.37 -27.15 6.36
C GLU A 128 -19.82 -25.94 5.55
N VAL A 129 -18.91 -24.98 5.35
CA VAL A 129 -19.18 -23.74 4.62
C VAL A 129 -19.01 -23.90 3.11
N LEU A 130 -17.93 -24.53 2.67
CA LEU A 130 -17.56 -24.65 1.25
C LEU A 130 -17.45 -26.12 0.83
N LYS A 131 -17.63 -26.36 -0.47
CA LYS A 131 -17.50 -27.66 -1.13
C LYS A 131 -16.65 -27.52 -2.39
N ARG A 132 -16.06 -28.65 -2.82
CA ARG A 132 -15.36 -28.71 -4.10
C ARG A 132 -16.33 -28.36 -5.24
N GLY A 133 -15.90 -27.48 -6.12
CA GLY A 133 -16.68 -26.98 -7.25
C GLY A 133 -17.37 -25.64 -6.99
N ASP A 134 -17.49 -25.21 -5.73
CA ASP A 134 -18.13 -23.93 -5.39
C ASP A 134 -17.37 -22.76 -6.00
N GLU A 135 -18.12 -21.77 -6.47
CA GLU A 135 -17.57 -20.52 -6.99
C GLU A 135 -17.40 -19.50 -5.87
N VAL A 136 -16.24 -18.85 -5.86
CA VAL A 136 -15.89 -17.85 -4.87
C VAL A 136 -15.24 -16.64 -5.55
N LEU A 137 -15.57 -15.45 -5.07
CA LEU A 137 -14.94 -14.23 -5.49
C LEU A 137 -13.81 -13.94 -4.50
N VAL A 138 -12.59 -13.80 -5.00
CA VAL A 138 -11.38 -13.73 -4.17
C VAL A 138 -10.48 -12.59 -4.61
N GLN A 139 -9.88 -11.91 -3.64
CA GLN A 139 -8.82 -10.94 -3.83
C GLN A 139 -7.50 -11.55 -3.37
N VAL A 140 -6.42 -11.36 -4.13
CA VAL A 140 -5.08 -11.75 -3.71
C VAL A 140 -4.56 -10.73 -2.70
N ILE A 141 -4.29 -11.18 -1.48
CA ILE A 141 -3.77 -10.32 -0.40
C ILE A 141 -2.25 -10.41 -0.23
N LYS A 142 -1.66 -11.53 -0.63
CA LYS A 142 -0.22 -11.76 -0.60
C LYS A 142 0.19 -12.62 -1.78
N GLU A 143 1.28 -12.26 -2.42
CA GLU A 143 1.90 -13.06 -3.46
C GLU A 143 2.36 -14.42 -2.95
N GLY A 144 2.40 -15.39 -3.87
CA GLY A 144 2.99 -16.70 -3.60
C GLY A 144 4.51 -16.61 -3.53
N ILE A 145 5.12 -17.20 -2.50
CA ILE A 145 6.58 -17.30 -2.36
C ILE A 145 7.01 -18.73 -2.68
N GLY A 146 7.93 -18.88 -3.63
CA GLY A 146 8.43 -20.18 -4.08
C GLY A 146 7.32 -21.05 -4.66
N THR A 147 7.12 -22.24 -4.07
CA THR A 147 6.09 -23.20 -4.48
C THR A 147 4.72 -22.95 -3.85
N LYS A 148 4.62 -22.03 -2.88
CA LYS A 148 3.34 -21.73 -2.23
C LYS A 148 2.50 -20.83 -3.14
N GLY A 149 1.24 -21.20 -3.31
CA GLY A 149 0.25 -20.35 -3.97
C GLY A 149 0.01 -19.04 -3.21
N PRO A 150 -0.54 -18.01 -3.88
CA PRO A 150 -0.86 -16.74 -3.23
C PRO A 150 -1.94 -16.91 -2.16
N THR A 151 -1.92 -16.01 -1.18
CA THR A 151 -2.97 -15.97 -0.15
C THR A 151 -4.15 -15.16 -0.65
N LEU A 152 -5.36 -15.70 -0.49
CA LEU A 152 -6.61 -15.15 -0.96
C LEU A 152 -7.50 -14.70 0.20
N SER A 153 -8.39 -13.76 -0.08
CA SER A 153 -9.48 -13.35 0.81
C SER A 153 -10.74 -13.09 0.01
N THR A 154 -11.90 -13.51 0.51
CA THR A 154 -13.17 -13.08 -0.12
C THR A 154 -13.51 -11.64 0.28
N TYR A 155 -12.93 -11.12 1.37
CA TYR A 155 -13.09 -9.73 1.81
C TYR A 155 -12.40 -8.76 0.86
N ILE A 156 -13.12 -8.37 -0.18
CA ILE A 156 -12.63 -7.39 -1.17
C ILE A 156 -12.41 -6.04 -0.51
N SER A 157 -11.27 -5.44 -0.85
CA SER A 157 -10.89 -4.08 -0.48
C SER A 157 -10.38 -3.34 -1.71
N ILE A 158 -10.92 -2.15 -1.97
CA ILE A 158 -10.53 -1.32 -3.12
C ILE A 158 -9.96 -0.02 -2.56
N PRO A 159 -8.63 0.20 -2.65
CA PRO A 159 -8.03 1.41 -2.13
C PRO A 159 -8.25 2.60 -3.07
N GLY A 160 -8.85 3.67 -2.55
CA GLY A 160 -8.84 5.01 -3.12
C GLY A 160 -7.68 5.82 -2.56
N ARG A 161 -7.64 7.12 -2.87
CA ARG A 161 -6.58 8.02 -2.37
C ARG A 161 -6.69 8.23 -0.86
N TYR A 162 -7.90 8.50 -0.38
CA TYR A 162 -8.20 8.86 1.00
C TYR A 162 -9.05 7.82 1.71
N LEU A 163 -9.86 7.06 0.98
CA LEU A 163 -10.76 6.05 1.48
C LEU A 163 -10.33 4.66 0.98
N VAL A 164 -10.80 3.62 1.66
CA VAL A 164 -10.80 2.24 1.16
C VAL A 164 -12.23 1.76 1.17
N LEU A 165 -12.73 1.32 0.03
CA LEU A 165 -14.04 0.69 -0.08
C LEU A 165 -13.93 -0.78 0.34
N MET A 166 -14.85 -1.20 1.21
CA MET A 166 -14.98 -2.56 1.73
C MET A 166 -16.42 -3.03 1.47
N PRO A 167 -16.74 -3.60 0.30
CA PRO A 167 -18.13 -3.86 -0.08
C PRO A 167 -18.89 -4.79 0.88
N ALA A 168 -18.19 -5.76 1.48
CA ALA A 168 -18.80 -6.72 2.40
C ALA A 168 -18.90 -6.27 3.85
N LEU A 169 -18.36 -5.09 4.17
CA LEU A 169 -18.24 -4.60 5.53
C LEU A 169 -19.14 -3.38 5.66
N ALA A 170 -20.43 -3.51 5.94
CA ALA A 170 -21.38 -2.39 5.98
C ALA A 170 -21.14 -1.38 7.13
N ARG A 171 -19.95 -0.75 7.18
CA ARG A 171 -19.50 0.13 8.26
C ARG A 171 -18.52 1.20 7.77
N VAL A 172 -18.51 2.30 8.49
CA VAL A 172 -17.48 3.34 8.38
C VAL A 172 -16.38 3.13 9.41
N GLY A 173 -15.13 3.36 9.02
CA GLY A 173 -13.96 3.14 9.85
C GLY A 173 -12.85 4.18 9.63
N VAL A 174 -11.87 4.18 10.51
CA VAL A 174 -10.67 5.02 10.43
C VAL A 174 -9.46 4.12 10.63
N SER A 175 -8.43 4.31 9.80
CA SER A 175 -7.14 3.60 9.86
C SER A 175 -6.61 3.50 11.28
N ARG A 176 -6.01 2.36 11.63
CA ARG A 176 -5.38 2.15 12.95
C ARG A 176 -4.15 3.03 13.17
N LYS A 177 -3.54 3.52 12.08
CA LYS A 177 -2.37 4.43 12.14
C LYS A 177 -2.73 5.85 12.62
N ILE A 178 -4.02 6.19 12.66
CA ILE A 178 -4.50 7.46 13.22
C ILE A 178 -4.85 7.18 14.67
N GLU A 179 -3.95 7.53 15.59
CA GLU A 179 -4.06 7.21 17.02
C GLU A 179 -4.89 8.23 17.80
N ASP A 180 -4.90 9.49 17.37
CA ASP A 180 -5.63 10.56 18.04
C ASP A 180 -7.15 10.33 18.00
N GLU A 181 -7.78 10.21 19.17
CA GLU A 181 -9.19 9.86 19.29
C GLU A 181 -10.13 10.97 18.82
N ASP A 182 -9.74 12.24 18.91
CA ASP A 182 -10.59 13.35 18.48
C ASP A 182 -10.57 13.49 16.95
N ASP A 183 -9.43 13.26 16.32
CA ASP A 183 -9.34 13.08 14.87
C ASP A 183 -10.15 11.88 14.39
N ARG A 184 -10.08 10.74 15.07
CA ARG A 184 -10.90 9.56 14.73
C ARG A 184 -12.39 9.88 14.80
N LYS A 185 -12.85 10.63 15.81
CA LYS A 185 -14.26 11.05 15.93
C LYS A 185 -14.63 12.05 14.83
N ARG A 186 -13.77 13.03 14.55
CA ARG A 186 -13.98 14.01 13.47
C ARG A 186 -14.11 13.31 12.11
N LEU A 187 -13.16 12.44 11.76
CA LEU A 187 -13.16 11.71 10.49
C LEU A 187 -14.38 10.80 10.33
N ARG A 188 -14.82 10.13 11.41
CA ARG A 188 -16.08 9.37 11.38
C ARG A 188 -17.28 10.27 11.09
N ARG A 189 -17.35 11.46 11.68
CA ARG A 189 -18.43 12.43 11.40
C ARG A 189 -18.40 12.89 9.96
N CYS A 190 -17.23 13.28 9.44
CA CYS A 190 -17.05 13.65 8.04
C CYS A 190 -17.49 12.54 7.09
N LEU A 191 -17.05 11.30 7.35
CA LEU A 191 -17.41 10.14 6.53
C LEU A 191 -18.91 9.79 6.60
N LEU A 192 -19.60 10.10 7.71
CA LEU A 192 -21.06 9.97 7.79
C LEU A 192 -21.79 11.12 7.10
N ALA A 193 -21.23 12.33 7.13
CA ALA A 193 -21.80 13.52 6.49
C ALA A 193 -21.89 13.38 4.97
N ILE A 194 -20.89 12.73 4.34
CA ILE A 194 -20.91 12.44 2.90
C ILE A 194 -21.88 11.28 2.53
N ASN A 195 -22.67 10.77 3.49
CA ASN A 195 -23.77 9.81 3.27
C ASN A 195 -23.39 8.57 2.43
N PRO A 196 -22.47 7.71 2.92
CA PRO A 196 -22.05 6.53 2.19
C PRO A 196 -23.22 5.56 1.95
N PRO A 197 -23.28 4.90 0.76
CA PRO A 197 -24.37 4.00 0.45
C PRO A 197 -24.53 2.87 1.47
N LYS A 198 -25.79 2.56 1.81
CA LYS A 198 -26.12 1.46 2.72
C LYS A 198 -25.59 0.14 2.17
N GLY A 199 -25.03 -0.69 3.04
CA GLY A 199 -24.47 -1.99 2.70
C GLY A 199 -22.99 -1.97 2.32
N LEU A 200 -22.43 -0.82 1.96
CA LEU A 200 -21.00 -0.67 1.65
C LEU A 200 -20.22 -0.12 2.86
N GLY A 201 -18.95 -0.51 2.94
CA GLY A 201 -18.02 -0.03 3.96
C GLY A 201 -16.99 0.93 3.43
N PHE A 202 -16.58 1.88 4.27
CA PHE A 202 -15.50 2.80 3.94
C PHE A 202 -14.54 2.96 5.12
N ILE A 203 -13.25 2.96 4.85
CA ILE A 203 -12.21 3.20 5.86
C ILE A 203 -11.38 4.41 5.44
N VAL A 204 -11.29 5.42 6.30
CA VAL A 204 -10.41 6.57 6.09
C VAL A 204 -8.95 6.16 6.25
N ARG A 205 -8.13 6.37 5.21
CA ARG A 205 -6.67 6.16 5.18
C ARG A 205 -5.96 7.30 5.91
N THR A 206 -4.70 7.07 6.29
CA THR A 206 -3.85 8.11 6.90
C THR A 206 -3.74 9.36 6.01
N ALA A 207 -3.65 9.19 4.69
CA ALA A 207 -3.61 10.31 3.74
C ALA A 207 -4.89 11.18 3.74
N GLY A 208 -6.03 10.61 4.17
CA GLY A 208 -7.31 11.31 4.31
C GLY A 208 -7.49 12.03 5.65
N ALA A 209 -6.56 11.91 6.60
CA ALA A 209 -6.76 12.39 7.96
C ALA A 209 -6.98 13.90 8.05
N LEU A 210 -6.35 14.69 7.18
CA LEU A 210 -6.41 16.16 7.18
C LEU A 210 -7.20 16.73 5.99
N ARG A 211 -7.94 15.87 5.27
CA ARG A 211 -8.67 16.27 4.06
C ARG A 211 -10.07 16.75 4.37
N LYS A 212 -10.59 17.60 3.49
CA LYS A 212 -11.95 18.15 3.62
C LYS A 212 -13.00 17.14 3.16
N GLU A 213 -14.26 17.34 3.56
CA GLU A 213 -15.37 16.46 3.21
C GLU A 213 -15.55 16.34 1.70
N GLU A 214 -15.36 17.43 0.95
CA GLU A 214 -15.52 17.41 -0.52
C GLU A 214 -14.44 16.55 -1.21
N GLU A 215 -13.24 16.47 -0.64
CA GLU A 215 -12.17 15.60 -1.16
C GLU A 215 -12.47 14.12 -0.86
N LEU A 216 -13.02 13.82 0.31
CA LEU A 216 -13.44 12.46 0.67
C LEU A 216 -14.63 12.00 -0.17
N GLU A 217 -15.57 12.90 -0.46
CA GLU A 217 -16.74 12.63 -1.31
C GLU A 217 -16.34 12.26 -2.74
N ARG A 218 -15.42 13.01 -3.36
CA ARG A 218 -14.90 12.70 -4.70
C ARG A 218 -14.24 11.32 -4.78
N ASP A 219 -13.40 11.00 -3.79
CA ASP A 219 -12.75 9.68 -3.71
C ASP A 219 -13.78 8.56 -3.49
N MET A 220 -14.83 8.81 -2.69
CA MET A 220 -15.95 7.89 -2.53
C MET A 220 -16.70 7.67 -3.85
N GLU A 221 -17.06 8.73 -4.57
CA GLU A 221 -17.74 8.63 -5.86
C GLU A 221 -16.94 7.84 -6.88
N TYR A 222 -15.63 8.07 -6.94
CA TYR A 222 -14.71 7.29 -7.78
C TYR A 222 -14.76 5.81 -7.42
N LEU A 223 -14.63 5.47 -6.13
CA LEU A 223 -14.69 4.08 -5.65
C LEU A 223 -16.04 3.42 -5.97
N LEU A 224 -17.15 4.15 -5.89
CA LEU A 224 -18.47 3.65 -6.23
C LEU A 224 -18.61 3.36 -7.74
N ARG A 225 -18.07 4.24 -8.61
CA ARG A 225 -18.05 4.00 -10.07
C ARG A 225 -17.20 2.79 -10.43
N LEU A 226 -16.04 2.68 -9.80
CA LEU A 226 -15.15 1.53 -9.98
C LEU A 226 -15.84 0.24 -9.52
N TRP A 227 -16.44 0.23 -8.33
CA TRP A 227 -17.17 -0.92 -7.81
C TRP A 227 -18.33 -1.32 -8.71
N LYS A 228 -19.10 -0.37 -9.24
CA LYS A 228 -20.17 -0.65 -10.21
C LYS A 228 -19.63 -1.33 -11.47
N SER A 229 -18.45 -0.94 -11.94
CA SER A 229 -17.79 -1.56 -13.10
C SER A 229 -17.32 -2.97 -12.78
N ILE A 230 -16.77 -3.19 -11.59
CA ILE A 230 -16.37 -4.51 -11.08
C ILE A 230 -17.57 -5.43 -10.97
N VAL A 231 -18.69 -4.98 -10.38
CA VAL A 231 -19.94 -5.77 -10.26
C VAL A 231 -20.46 -6.21 -11.63
N LYS A 232 -20.49 -5.31 -12.63
CA LYS A 232 -20.87 -5.68 -14.00
C LYS A 232 -19.97 -6.78 -14.58
N ARG A 233 -18.67 -6.73 -14.30
CA ARG A 233 -17.72 -7.74 -14.76
C ARG A 233 -17.86 -9.06 -14.00
N ILE A 234 -18.16 -9.02 -12.70
CA ILE A 234 -18.53 -10.19 -11.91
C ILE A 234 -19.73 -10.88 -12.56
N GLU A 235 -20.79 -10.15 -12.88
CA GLU A 235 -22.01 -10.70 -13.49
C GLU A 235 -21.76 -11.30 -14.89
N ALA A 236 -20.89 -10.68 -15.68
CA ALA A 236 -20.57 -11.13 -17.04
C ALA A 236 -19.61 -12.33 -17.11
N THR A 237 -18.82 -12.58 -16.05
CA THR A 237 -17.79 -13.62 -16.03
C THR A 237 -18.34 -14.88 -15.37
N THR A 238 -18.31 -16.02 -16.08
CA THR A 238 -18.80 -17.31 -15.56
C THR A 238 -17.68 -18.28 -15.21
N GLU A 239 -16.54 -18.21 -15.90
CA GLU A 239 -15.40 -19.09 -15.65
C GLU A 239 -14.38 -18.46 -14.67
N PRO A 240 -13.53 -19.27 -14.03
CA PRO A 240 -12.41 -18.76 -13.23
C PRO A 240 -11.52 -17.81 -14.05
N GLY A 241 -11.22 -16.65 -13.50
CA GLY A 241 -10.45 -15.64 -14.21
C GLY A 241 -10.51 -14.23 -13.61
N PRO A 242 -9.78 -13.28 -14.22
CA PRO A 242 -9.64 -11.92 -13.71
C PRO A 242 -10.93 -11.12 -13.83
N ILE A 243 -11.35 -10.52 -12.72
CA ILE A 243 -12.47 -9.59 -12.63
C ILE A 243 -11.97 -8.15 -12.62
N TYR A 244 -10.92 -7.89 -11.83
CA TYR A 244 -10.30 -6.58 -11.66
C TYR A 244 -8.80 -6.77 -11.47
N GLU A 245 -8.02 -5.98 -12.20
CA GLU A 245 -6.56 -5.97 -12.12
C GLU A 245 -6.11 -4.61 -11.59
N GLU A 246 -5.45 -4.60 -10.44
CA GLU A 246 -4.86 -3.41 -9.82
C GLU A 246 -3.46 -3.09 -10.39
N SER A 247 -3.15 -3.61 -11.58
CA SER A 247 -1.81 -3.60 -12.20
C SER A 247 -1.48 -2.31 -12.96
N ASP A 248 -2.22 -1.23 -12.75
CA ASP A 248 -1.80 0.06 -13.29
C ASP A 248 -0.88 0.75 -12.28
N MET A 249 0.43 0.49 -12.39
CA MET A 249 1.43 1.16 -11.54
C MET A 249 1.33 2.68 -11.61
N ILE A 250 0.90 3.28 -12.73
CA ILE A 250 0.76 4.74 -12.85
C ILE A 250 -0.32 5.23 -11.90
N ILE A 251 -1.53 4.68 -12.01
CA ILE A 251 -2.66 5.07 -11.17
C ILE A 251 -2.37 4.76 -9.70
N LYS A 252 -1.77 3.59 -9.41
CA LYS A 252 -1.36 3.22 -8.05
C LYS A 252 -0.36 4.22 -7.46
N THR A 253 0.69 4.57 -8.21
CA THR A 253 1.74 5.49 -7.74
C THR A 253 1.20 6.89 -7.58
N ILE A 254 0.38 7.37 -8.51
CA ILE A 254 -0.29 8.67 -8.38
C ILE A 254 -1.22 8.67 -7.16
N ARG A 255 -2.01 7.62 -6.95
CA ARG A 255 -2.88 7.47 -5.78
C ARG A 255 -2.10 7.45 -4.48
N ASP A 256 -0.97 6.77 -4.41
CA ASP A 256 -0.29 6.59 -3.13
C ASP A 256 0.71 7.73 -2.84
N VAL A 257 1.40 8.25 -3.86
CA VAL A 257 2.54 9.16 -3.72
C VAL A 257 2.23 10.62 -4.12
N LEU A 258 1.27 10.89 -5.01
CA LEU A 258 1.04 12.27 -5.46
C LEU A 258 0.64 13.19 -4.31
N SER A 259 1.37 14.29 -4.16
CA SER A 259 1.18 15.32 -3.14
C SER A 259 1.38 16.71 -3.73
N SER A 260 0.97 17.74 -2.98
CA SER A 260 0.94 19.13 -3.43
C SER A 260 2.32 19.75 -3.66
N ASP A 261 3.40 19.08 -3.25
CA ASP A 261 4.78 19.46 -3.51
C ASP A 261 5.28 19.01 -4.89
N ILE A 262 4.55 18.15 -5.62
CA ILE A 262 4.89 17.77 -6.99
C ILE A 262 4.35 18.82 -7.96
N ASP A 263 5.26 19.53 -8.61
CA ASP A 263 4.97 20.65 -9.50
C ASP A 263 4.49 20.21 -10.89
N VAL A 264 5.05 19.12 -11.41
CA VAL A 264 4.78 18.64 -12.78
C VAL A 264 4.85 17.11 -12.83
N ILE A 265 3.94 16.51 -13.59
CA ILE A 265 3.90 15.08 -13.91
C ILE A 265 4.09 14.94 -15.42
N TYR A 266 5.21 14.35 -15.87
CA TYR A 266 5.45 14.06 -17.28
C TYR A 266 5.14 12.59 -17.57
N ILE A 267 4.37 12.33 -18.63
CA ILE A 267 4.10 10.98 -19.15
C ILE A 267 4.53 10.94 -20.62
N ASP A 268 5.28 9.93 -21.03
CA ASP A 268 5.82 9.80 -22.40
C ASP A 268 4.94 8.99 -23.37
N GLU A 269 3.76 8.56 -22.93
CA GLU A 269 2.79 7.82 -23.74
C GLU A 269 1.40 8.46 -23.66
N LYS A 270 0.75 8.58 -24.83
CA LYS A 270 -0.55 9.25 -24.96
C LYS A 270 -1.69 8.51 -24.25
N GLU A 271 -1.78 7.19 -24.40
CA GLU A 271 -2.85 6.40 -23.77
C GLU A 271 -2.76 6.47 -22.24
N ALA A 272 -1.55 6.30 -21.70
CA ALA A 272 -1.28 6.47 -20.28
C ALA A 272 -1.60 7.90 -19.78
N TYR A 273 -1.28 8.94 -20.56
CA TYR A 273 -1.63 10.32 -20.26
C TYR A 273 -3.15 10.53 -20.16
N GLU A 274 -3.91 10.03 -21.14
CA GLU A 274 -5.37 10.18 -21.17
C GLU A 274 -6.03 9.47 -19.98
N LYS A 275 -5.63 8.23 -19.70
CA LYS A 275 -6.12 7.45 -18.55
C LYS A 275 -5.78 8.14 -17.22
N THR A 276 -4.57 8.65 -17.09
CA THR A 276 -4.14 9.40 -15.89
C THR A 276 -4.94 10.69 -15.73
N ARG A 277 -5.17 11.42 -16.83
CA ARG A 277 -5.96 12.66 -16.82
C ARG A 277 -7.38 12.41 -16.35
N GLU A 278 -8.03 11.35 -16.83
CA GLU A 278 -9.37 10.97 -16.40
C GLU A 278 -9.42 10.66 -14.90
N PHE A 279 -8.45 9.91 -14.38
CA PHE A 279 -8.32 9.63 -12.95
C PHE A 279 -8.15 10.92 -12.13
N LEU A 280 -7.24 11.80 -12.53
CA LEU A 280 -7.01 13.08 -11.85
C LEU A 280 -8.27 13.96 -11.87
N GLN A 281 -8.98 14.05 -13.00
CA GLN A 281 -10.22 14.83 -13.09
C GLN A 281 -11.28 14.37 -12.10
N MET A 282 -11.39 13.05 -11.88
CA MET A 282 -12.37 12.48 -10.96
C MET A 282 -11.98 12.68 -9.50
N VAL A 283 -10.73 12.37 -9.13
CA VAL A 283 -10.32 12.26 -7.73
C VAL A 283 -9.57 13.50 -7.23
N MET A 284 -8.74 14.11 -8.06
CA MET A 284 -7.78 15.14 -7.69
C MET A 284 -7.67 16.23 -8.78
N PRO A 285 -8.76 16.96 -9.08
CA PRO A 285 -8.83 17.88 -10.22
C PRO A 285 -7.78 18.98 -10.17
N GLN A 286 -7.32 19.37 -8.98
CA GLN A 286 -6.30 20.39 -8.78
C GLN A 286 -4.93 20.04 -9.36
N PHE A 287 -4.67 18.75 -9.64
CA PHE A 287 -3.42 18.30 -10.25
C PHE A 287 -3.51 18.07 -11.75
N VAL A 288 -4.68 18.28 -12.38
CA VAL A 288 -4.85 18.07 -13.82
C VAL A 288 -3.91 18.96 -14.62
N ASP A 289 -3.71 20.21 -14.20
CA ASP A 289 -2.82 21.15 -14.87
C ASP A 289 -1.32 20.83 -14.68
N HIS A 290 -0.99 20.00 -13.68
CA HIS A 290 0.37 19.53 -13.46
C HIS A 290 0.74 18.41 -14.45
N LEU A 291 -0.26 17.72 -15.02
CA LEU A 291 -0.06 16.61 -15.94
C LEU A 291 0.27 17.08 -17.36
N LYS A 292 1.44 16.67 -17.87
CA LYS A 292 1.94 17.04 -19.19
C LYS A 292 2.34 15.80 -20.00
N LEU A 293 1.88 15.74 -21.24
CA LEU A 293 2.38 14.78 -22.21
C LEU A 293 3.79 15.19 -22.64
N TYR A 294 4.71 14.25 -22.63
CA TYR A 294 6.09 14.45 -23.05
C TYR A 294 6.27 13.97 -24.49
N GLU A 295 6.44 14.93 -25.41
CA GLU A 295 6.52 14.65 -26.87
C GLU A 295 7.91 14.98 -27.46
N ALA A 296 8.92 15.17 -26.62
CA ALA A 296 10.25 15.51 -27.11
C ALA A 296 10.94 14.33 -27.80
N ARG A 297 11.83 14.62 -28.76
CA ARG A 297 12.58 13.59 -29.51
C ARG A 297 13.56 12.79 -28.63
N GLN A 298 14.15 13.42 -27.62
CA GLN A 298 15.00 12.74 -26.65
C GLN A 298 14.11 11.99 -25.66
N LEU A 299 14.47 10.76 -25.29
CA LEU A 299 13.71 9.98 -24.30
C LEU A 299 13.68 10.67 -22.93
N LEU A 300 12.56 10.54 -22.21
CA LEU A 300 12.30 11.22 -20.95
C LEU A 300 13.44 11.01 -19.94
N PHE A 301 13.77 9.76 -19.62
CA PHE A 301 14.81 9.44 -18.63
C PHE A 301 16.23 9.83 -19.09
N HIS A 302 16.50 9.79 -20.41
CA HIS A 302 17.78 10.24 -20.96
C HIS A 302 17.95 11.76 -20.80
N LYS A 303 16.88 12.54 -20.98
CA LYS A 303 16.93 14.00 -20.78
C LYS A 303 17.32 14.37 -19.34
N TYR A 304 16.84 13.61 -18.37
CA TYR A 304 17.12 13.82 -16.94
C TYR A 304 18.36 13.06 -16.44
N LYS A 305 19.10 12.37 -17.33
CA LYS A 305 20.28 11.55 -16.98
C LYS A 305 20.00 10.46 -15.94
N LEU A 306 18.76 9.97 -15.90
CA LEU A 306 18.33 9.01 -14.88
C LEU A 306 18.95 7.63 -15.04
N GLU A 307 19.25 7.19 -16.26
CA GLU A 307 19.84 5.87 -16.49
C GLU A 307 21.17 5.69 -15.75
N GLU A 308 21.97 6.76 -15.64
CA GLU A 308 23.24 6.74 -14.89
C GLU A 308 23.03 6.65 -13.37
N GLU A 309 21.97 7.28 -12.85
CA GLU A 309 21.62 7.20 -11.43
C GLU A 309 21.03 5.83 -11.08
N ILE A 310 20.15 5.30 -11.94
CA ILE A 310 19.53 3.98 -11.78
C ILE A 310 20.60 2.89 -11.76
N ALA A 311 21.59 2.96 -12.65
CA ALA A 311 22.71 2.02 -12.66
C ALA A 311 23.53 2.01 -11.35
N LYS A 312 23.52 3.12 -10.59
CA LYS A 312 24.21 3.24 -9.30
C LYS A 312 23.39 2.73 -8.12
N ILE A 313 22.07 2.57 -8.25
CA ILE A 313 21.18 2.14 -7.15
C ILE A 313 21.61 0.80 -6.58
N ASN A 314 22.07 -0.14 -7.40
CA ASN A 314 22.47 -1.47 -6.94
C ASN A 314 23.92 -1.54 -6.42
N GLN A 315 24.64 -0.42 -6.37
CA GLN A 315 26.00 -0.42 -5.87
C GLN A 315 26.02 -0.67 -4.36
N ARG A 316 26.95 -1.51 -3.91
CA ARG A 316 27.17 -1.78 -2.49
C ARG A 316 27.57 -0.52 -1.71
N LYS A 317 28.39 0.34 -2.32
CA LYS A 317 28.89 1.58 -1.73
C LYS A 317 28.22 2.79 -2.39
N VAL A 318 27.78 3.75 -1.60
CA VAL A 318 27.18 5.00 -2.06
C VAL A 318 27.97 6.17 -1.46
N ASP A 319 28.52 7.03 -2.30
CA ASP A 319 29.28 8.18 -1.84
C ASP A 319 28.35 9.29 -1.32
N LEU A 320 28.76 9.96 -0.24
CA LEU A 320 27.98 11.01 0.41
C LEU A 320 28.42 12.42 -0.04
N PRO A 321 27.48 13.39 -0.11
CA PRO A 321 27.82 14.80 -0.33
C PRO A 321 28.83 15.31 0.71
N GLY A 322 29.93 15.91 0.23
CA GLY A 322 31.01 16.43 1.08
C GLY A 322 32.09 15.41 1.45
N GLY A 323 31.95 14.15 1.03
CA GLY A 323 32.88 13.06 1.31
C GLY A 323 32.30 11.98 2.23
N GLY A 324 33.03 10.88 2.39
CA GLY A 324 32.53 9.68 3.08
C GLY A 324 31.60 8.86 2.19
N SER A 325 31.06 7.78 2.74
CA SER A 325 30.20 6.85 2.00
C SER A 325 29.39 5.98 2.94
N ILE A 326 28.23 5.52 2.50
CA ILE A 326 27.52 4.42 3.14
C ILE A 326 27.74 3.11 2.39
N VAL A 327 27.74 2.00 3.12
CA VAL A 327 27.89 0.65 2.59
C VAL A 327 26.66 -0.15 3.00
N ILE A 328 25.96 -0.76 2.03
CA ILE A 328 24.70 -1.45 2.25
C ILE A 328 24.88 -2.93 1.93
N ASP A 329 24.68 -3.78 2.93
CA ASP A 329 24.76 -5.24 2.83
C ASP A 329 23.41 -5.90 3.19
N ALA A 330 22.80 -6.58 2.22
CA ALA A 330 21.58 -7.35 2.43
C ALA A 330 21.90 -8.81 2.77
N THR A 331 21.31 -9.31 3.85
CA THR A 331 21.37 -10.72 4.28
C THR A 331 19.98 -11.35 4.19
N GLU A 332 19.86 -12.63 4.52
CA GLU A 332 18.57 -13.33 4.54
C GLU A 332 17.57 -12.72 5.55
N ALA A 333 18.07 -12.22 6.69
CA ALA A 333 17.22 -11.79 7.80
C ALA A 333 17.15 -10.26 7.98
N LEU A 334 18.20 -9.54 7.56
CA LEU A 334 18.34 -8.11 7.79
C LEU A 334 19.21 -7.41 6.74
N VAL A 335 19.09 -6.08 6.69
CA VAL A 335 19.99 -5.19 5.93
C VAL A 335 20.88 -4.45 6.92
N ALA A 336 22.19 -4.52 6.74
CA ALA A 336 23.18 -3.78 7.52
C ALA A 336 23.71 -2.60 6.70
N ILE A 337 23.78 -1.41 7.31
CA ILE A 337 24.24 -0.19 6.68
C ILE A 337 25.35 0.44 7.52
N ASP A 338 26.54 0.58 6.96
CA ASP A 338 27.73 1.13 7.62
C ASP A 338 28.08 2.52 7.07
N VAL A 339 28.43 3.47 7.94
CA VAL A 339 28.77 4.86 7.58
C VAL A 339 30.27 5.10 7.71
N ASN A 340 30.93 5.31 6.57
CA ASN A 340 32.37 5.56 6.49
C ASN A 340 32.69 7.04 6.32
N SER A 341 33.60 7.57 7.14
CA SER A 341 34.04 8.97 7.06
C SER A 341 34.95 9.30 5.88
N GLY A 342 35.75 8.34 5.42
CA GLY A 342 36.67 8.52 4.29
C GLY A 342 37.48 9.83 4.41
N ASN A 343 37.45 10.64 3.35
CA ASN A 343 38.14 11.94 3.28
C ASN A 343 37.28 13.13 3.74
N PHE A 344 36.15 12.91 4.41
CA PHE A 344 35.28 14.00 4.88
C PHE A 344 36.03 14.88 5.88
N ARG A 345 36.33 16.13 5.50
CA ARG A 345 36.98 17.14 6.35
C ARG A 345 36.10 18.38 6.41
N GLY A 346 35.23 18.46 7.40
CA GLY A 346 34.35 19.60 7.65
C GLY A 346 35.08 20.80 8.29
N GLY A 347 36.18 21.26 7.69
CA GLY A 347 36.94 22.42 8.19
C GLY A 347 37.74 22.16 9.48
N SER A 348 38.00 23.22 10.26
CA SER A 348 38.76 23.21 11.52
C SER A 348 38.00 22.64 12.73
N ASP A 349 36.90 21.92 12.48
CA ASP A 349 36.02 21.42 13.52
C ASP A 349 36.53 20.10 14.12
N SER A 350 36.12 19.84 15.36
CA SER A 350 36.49 18.62 16.08
C SER A 350 36.01 17.35 15.37
N ALA A 351 36.69 16.22 15.61
CA ALA A 351 36.29 14.93 15.04
C ALA A 351 34.83 14.55 15.37
N ASP A 352 34.33 14.90 16.56
CA ASP A 352 32.94 14.63 16.99
C ASP A 352 31.92 15.45 16.18
N GLU A 353 32.25 16.69 15.84
CA GLU A 353 31.38 17.56 15.03
C GLU A 353 31.36 17.11 13.56
N ASN A 354 32.49 16.66 13.04
CA ASN A 354 32.57 16.07 11.70
C ASN A 354 31.78 14.76 11.60
N ALA A 355 31.88 13.88 12.61
CA ALA A 355 31.08 12.66 12.69
C ALA A 355 29.58 12.97 12.74
N PHE A 356 29.18 13.95 13.55
CA PHE A 356 27.78 14.39 13.62
C PHE A 356 27.27 14.89 12.27
N ARG A 357 28.00 15.79 11.60
CA ARG A 357 27.61 16.31 10.29
C ARG A 357 27.48 15.21 9.24
N LEU A 358 28.43 14.28 9.21
CA LEU A 358 28.39 13.17 8.26
C LEU A 358 27.21 12.24 8.55
N ASN A 359 26.95 11.89 9.81
CA ASN A 359 25.80 11.07 10.18
C ASN A 359 24.46 11.73 9.82
N MET A 360 24.36 13.07 9.88
CA MET A 360 23.17 13.79 9.43
C MET A 360 22.95 13.68 7.92
N VAL A 361 24.03 13.71 7.13
CA VAL A 361 23.96 13.51 5.67
C VAL A 361 23.66 12.03 5.36
N ALA A 362 24.31 11.11 6.06
CA ALA A 362 24.09 9.68 5.93
C ALA A 362 22.64 9.30 6.26
N ALA A 363 22.04 9.85 7.32
CA ALA A 363 20.66 9.54 7.71
C ALA A 363 19.67 9.83 6.56
N LYS A 364 19.81 10.99 5.89
CA LYS A 364 18.98 11.34 4.73
C LYS A 364 19.26 10.45 3.53
N GLU A 365 20.52 10.14 3.27
CA GLU A 365 20.91 9.27 2.16
C GLU A 365 20.41 7.83 2.36
N ILE A 366 20.48 7.32 3.60
CA ILE A 366 19.97 5.99 3.97
C ILE A 366 18.47 5.93 3.69
N ALA A 367 17.68 6.89 4.18
CA ALA A 367 16.24 6.92 3.91
C ALA A 367 15.93 6.90 2.41
N ARG A 368 16.66 7.71 1.62
CA ARG A 368 16.56 7.73 0.15
C ARG A 368 16.91 6.37 -0.48
N GLN A 369 18.03 5.76 -0.09
CA GLN A 369 18.45 4.46 -0.63
C GLN A 369 17.49 3.32 -0.29
N LEU A 370 16.87 3.36 0.90
CA LEU A 370 15.84 2.38 1.27
C LEU A 370 14.63 2.46 0.33
N ARG A 371 14.18 3.68 -0.03
CA ARG A 371 13.11 3.88 -1.02
C ARG A 371 13.52 3.45 -2.42
N LEU A 372 14.70 3.86 -2.88
CA LEU A 372 15.18 3.53 -4.23
C LEU A 372 15.39 2.04 -4.49
N ARG A 373 15.72 1.29 -3.44
CA ARG A 373 16.02 -0.15 -3.52
C ARG A 373 14.84 -1.02 -3.07
N ASP A 374 13.72 -0.41 -2.68
CA ASP A 374 12.55 -1.08 -2.07
C ASP A 374 12.96 -2.04 -0.92
N LEU A 375 13.85 -1.57 -0.04
CA LEU A 375 14.38 -2.38 1.07
C LEU A 375 13.43 -2.33 2.27
N GLY A 376 12.84 -3.48 2.59
CA GLY A 376 12.00 -3.69 3.77
C GLY A 376 12.58 -4.68 4.78
N GLY A 377 11.93 -4.81 5.93
CA GLY A 377 12.32 -5.74 6.99
C GLY A 377 13.16 -5.09 8.10
N VAL A 378 14.05 -5.88 8.72
CA VAL A 378 14.94 -5.39 9.77
C VAL A 378 16.13 -4.67 9.14
N ILE A 379 16.31 -3.40 9.46
CA ILE A 379 17.41 -2.57 8.97
C ILE A 379 18.24 -2.11 10.18
N VAL A 380 19.55 -2.33 10.12
CA VAL A 380 20.50 -1.97 11.16
C VAL A 380 21.46 -0.93 10.60
N ASN A 381 21.46 0.27 11.20
CA ASN A 381 22.32 1.38 10.80
C ASN A 381 23.46 1.54 11.80
N ASP A 382 24.70 1.33 11.35
CA ASP A 382 25.94 1.55 12.08
C ASP A 382 26.48 2.96 11.77
N PHE A 383 26.02 3.94 12.54
CA PHE A 383 26.49 5.32 12.45
C PHE A 383 27.83 5.50 13.16
N ILE A 384 28.62 6.48 12.72
CA ILE A 384 29.88 6.82 13.38
C ILE A 384 29.63 7.24 14.83
N ASP A 385 30.47 6.76 15.74
CA ASP A 385 30.37 7.07 17.17
C ASP A 385 30.32 8.58 17.45
N MET A 386 29.32 8.98 18.25
CA MET A 386 29.13 10.35 18.72
C MET A 386 29.10 10.39 20.25
N ARG A 387 29.90 11.28 20.86
CA ARG A 387 30.01 11.36 22.33
C ARG A 387 28.79 12.04 22.96
N ARG A 388 28.20 13.01 22.26
CA ARG A 388 27.10 13.84 22.78
C ARG A 388 25.76 13.16 22.52
N GLU A 389 24.98 12.96 23.57
CA GLU A 389 23.63 12.39 23.45
C GLU A 389 22.70 13.26 22.59
N SER A 390 22.86 14.59 22.65
CA SER A 390 22.11 15.51 21.80
C SER A 390 22.35 15.31 20.31
N HIS A 391 23.55 14.86 19.92
CA HIS A 391 23.89 14.56 18.52
C HIS A 391 23.18 13.28 18.08
N ARG A 392 23.26 12.20 18.89
CA ARG A 392 22.54 10.94 18.64
C ARG A 392 21.04 11.15 18.43
N ARG A 393 20.38 11.87 19.35
CA ARG A 393 18.95 12.18 19.24
C ARG A 393 18.57 13.00 18.00
N LYS A 394 19.48 13.87 17.53
CA LYS A 394 19.26 14.65 16.29
C LYS A 394 19.38 13.77 15.04
N VAL A 395 20.33 12.84 15.01
CA VAL A 395 20.46 11.87 13.90
C VAL A 395 19.25 10.94 13.86
N GLU A 396 18.81 10.40 15.00
CA GLU A 396 17.59 9.58 15.10
C GLU A 396 16.36 10.33 14.60
N ARG A 397 16.22 11.60 14.97
CA ARG A 397 15.13 12.45 14.48
C ARG A 397 15.24 12.71 12.98
N ALA A 398 16.45 13.02 12.49
CA ALA A 398 16.67 13.24 11.06
C ALA A 398 16.33 12.01 10.21
N LEU A 399 16.64 10.80 10.70
CA LEU A 399 16.28 9.55 10.04
C LEU A 399 14.76 9.28 10.11
N ARG A 400 14.08 9.72 11.17
CA ARG A 400 12.61 9.59 11.31
C ARG A 400 11.86 10.56 10.41
N ASP A 401 12.40 11.76 10.24
CA ASP A 401 11.77 12.85 9.48
C ASP A 401 12.02 12.72 7.97
N ALA A 402 13.08 12.02 7.56
CA ALA A 402 13.45 11.72 6.17
C ALA A 402 12.79 10.45 5.63
#